data_AF-A0A7S3N6S1-F1
#
_entry.id   AF-A0A7S3N6S1-F1
#
_cell.length_a   1.000
_cell.length_b   1.000
_cell.length_c   1.000
_cell.angle_alpha   90.00
_cell.angle_beta   90.00
_cell.angle_gamma   90.00
#
_symmetry.space_group_name_H-M   'P 1'
#
loop_
_entity.id
_entity.type
_entity.pdbx_description
1 polymer ?
#
loop_
_entity_poly.entity_id
_entity_poly.type
_entity_poly.pdbx_seq_one_letter_code
_entity_poly.pdbx_strand_id
1 'polypeptide(L)'
;MSYTQAQFERPQLEHSSIDDGEGEGDDDSELREDEYEVDILNEETAQKIYNKLLNDKNKRNPSVKKNWGSDEIKMLEFAVSTYLKKKQGENKLTTHDWKEIANFIPGRTESQCLYKWNLTKRKVSFRKSTWQATEDAVLKELVMKYGKKHWQKIANELNERMDTGAIRAGKQCRERWLNHLDDSIVKDPWNAEEDLSL
;
A
#
# COMPACT_ATOMS: atom_id res chain seq x y z
N MET A 1 -2.69 46.72 36.98
CA MET A 1 -2.70 45.40 36.34
C MET A 1 -2.86 45.62 34.85
N SER A 2 -1.76 45.42 34.16
CA SER A 2 -1.47 45.65 32.74
C SER A 2 -2.09 44.60 31.83
N TYR A 3 -2.64 45.02 30.70
CA TYR A 3 -2.71 44.21 29.48
C TYR A 3 -2.39 45.11 28.29
N THR A 4 -1.21 44.90 27.70
CA THR A 4 -0.79 45.49 26.43
C THR A 4 -0.98 44.44 25.35
N GLN A 5 -1.82 44.72 24.35
CA GLN A 5 -2.01 43.89 23.15
C GLN A 5 -1.03 44.39 22.07
N ALA A 6 -0.17 43.50 21.57
CA ALA A 6 0.76 43.77 20.49
C ALA A 6 0.19 43.35 19.12
N GLN A 7 0.33 44.29 18.17
CA GLN A 7 0.81 44.13 16.79
C GLN A 7 0.16 43.10 15.85
N PHE A 8 -0.55 43.60 14.84
CA PHE A 8 -0.52 43.09 13.47
C PHE A 8 -0.71 44.26 12.49
N GLU A 9 0.38 44.72 11.85
CA GLU A 9 0.32 45.58 10.66
C GLU A 9 1.04 44.88 9.50
N ARG A 10 0.41 44.96 8.32
CA ARG A 10 0.81 44.32 7.06
C ARG A 10 1.51 45.39 6.19
N PRO A 11 2.68 45.12 5.56
CA PRO A 11 3.33 46.15 4.73
C PRO A 11 2.68 46.28 3.35
N GLN A 12 2.56 47.52 2.87
CA GLN A 12 2.21 47.90 1.50
C GLN A 12 3.45 47.80 0.59
N LEU A 13 3.28 47.30 -0.65
CA LEU A 13 4.30 47.37 -1.70
C LEU A 13 3.85 48.35 -2.78
N GLU A 14 4.68 49.37 -3.02
CA GLU A 14 4.51 50.36 -4.08
C GLU A 14 4.76 49.78 -5.47
N HIS A 15 3.98 50.24 -6.44
CA HIS A 15 4.18 50.01 -7.88
C HIS A 15 5.08 51.11 -8.46
N SER A 16 6.07 50.73 -9.28
CA SER A 16 6.62 51.61 -10.32
C SER A 16 6.79 50.85 -11.64
N SER A 17 6.61 51.57 -12.73
CA SER A 17 6.35 51.07 -14.09
C SER A 17 7.55 51.25 -15.04
N ILE A 18 7.73 50.21 -15.87
CA ILE A 18 8.12 50.18 -17.31
C ILE A 18 9.58 50.54 -17.69
N ASP A 19 10.28 49.56 -18.31
CA ASP A 19 10.87 49.72 -19.66
C ASP A 19 11.06 48.37 -20.37
N ASP A 20 10.98 48.41 -21.69
CA ASP A 20 10.87 47.33 -22.67
C ASP A 20 12.16 46.49 -22.86
N GLY A 21 11.98 45.20 -23.22
CA GLY A 21 13.07 44.33 -23.63
C GLY A 21 12.58 42.99 -24.17
N GLU A 22 12.44 42.91 -25.49
CA GLU A 22 12.21 41.68 -26.26
C GLU A 22 13.33 40.65 -26.02
N GLY A 23 12.94 39.40 -25.80
CA GLY A 23 13.84 38.27 -25.63
C GLY A 23 13.08 36.97 -25.82
N GLU A 24 13.07 36.50 -27.07
CA GLU A 24 12.59 35.19 -27.51
C GLU A 24 13.27 34.04 -26.76
N GLY A 25 12.49 32.98 -26.49
CA GLY A 25 13.02 31.64 -26.33
C GLY A 25 12.88 31.01 -24.95
N ASP A 26 11.66 30.80 -24.48
CA ASP A 26 11.38 29.67 -23.59
C ASP A 26 10.71 28.58 -24.42
N ASP A 27 11.58 27.66 -24.86
CA ASP A 27 11.32 26.29 -25.27
C ASP A 27 10.27 25.68 -24.33
N ASP A 28 9.00 25.79 -24.74
CA ASP A 28 7.90 24.94 -24.28
C ASP A 28 8.20 23.55 -24.85
N SER A 29 9.24 22.94 -24.26
CA SER A 29 9.44 21.51 -24.27
C SER A 29 8.20 20.96 -23.58
N GLU A 30 7.17 20.75 -24.41
CA GLU A 30 6.13 19.77 -24.21
C GLU A 30 6.82 18.63 -23.50
N LEU A 31 6.60 18.56 -22.18
CA LEU A 31 6.99 17.44 -21.39
C LEU A 31 6.27 16.31 -22.07
N ARG A 32 7.02 15.59 -22.92
CA ARG A 32 6.56 14.34 -23.50
C ARG A 32 6.00 13.61 -22.30
N GLU A 33 4.68 13.46 -22.30
CA GLU A 33 4.09 12.31 -21.68
C GLU A 33 4.89 11.19 -22.29
N ASP A 34 5.91 10.73 -21.56
CA ASP A 34 6.50 9.45 -21.78
C ASP A 34 5.32 8.50 -21.64
N GLU A 35 4.66 8.33 -22.77
CA GLU A 35 3.82 7.25 -23.16
C GLU A 35 4.71 6.04 -22.92
N TYR A 36 4.75 5.62 -21.66
CA TYR A 36 4.98 4.25 -21.31
C TYR A 36 3.83 3.52 -21.99
N GLU A 37 3.99 3.27 -23.28
CA GLU A 37 3.34 2.19 -23.98
C GLU A 37 3.78 0.94 -23.22
N VAL A 38 3.08 0.64 -22.13
CA VAL A 38 3.21 -0.60 -21.40
C VAL A 38 2.70 -1.61 -22.41
N ASP A 39 3.62 -2.16 -23.20
CA ASP A 39 3.40 -3.12 -24.26
C ASP A 39 2.32 -4.12 -23.79
N ILE A 40 1.06 -3.83 -24.14
CA ILE A 40 -0.08 -4.49 -23.52
C ILE A 40 -0.01 -5.89 -24.10
N LEU A 41 0.39 -6.83 -23.25
CA LEU A 41 0.52 -8.22 -23.61
C LEU A 41 -0.77 -8.64 -24.32
N ASN A 42 -0.72 -8.90 -25.62
CA ASN A 42 -1.91 -9.32 -26.36
C ASN A 42 -2.33 -10.72 -25.90
N GLU A 43 -3.59 -11.08 -26.12
CA GLU A 43 -4.15 -12.34 -25.62
C GLU A 43 -3.37 -13.57 -26.12
N GLU A 44 -2.87 -13.53 -27.36
CA GLU A 44 -2.08 -14.61 -27.95
C GLU A 44 -0.74 -14.81 -27.21
N THR A 45 -0.04 -13.71 -26.92
CA THR A 45 1.23 -13.73 -26.17
C THR A 45 0.98 -14.16 -24.73
N ALA A 46 -0.09 -13.68 -24.09
CA ALA A 46 -0.51 -14.12 -22.76
C ALA A 46 -0.75 -15.63 -22.72
N GLN A 47 -1.43 -16.18 -23.73
CA GLN A 47 -1.69 -17.62 -23.82
C GLN A 47 -0.41 -18.43 -24.00
N LYS A 48 0.53 -17.95 -24.82
CA LYS A 48 1.86 -18.58 -24.99
C LYS A 48 2.62 -18.62 -23.67
N ILE A 49 2.65 -17.51 -22.92
CA ILE A 49 3.30 -17.45 -21.61
C ILE A 49 2.59 -18.35 -20.59
N TYR A 50 1.25 -18.35 -20.55
CA TYR A 50 0.47 -19.22 -19.68
C TYR A 50 0.82 -20.70 -19.88
N ASN A 51 0.82 -21.17 -21.14
CA ASN A 51 1.14 -22.55 -21.48
C ASN A 51 2.58 -22.91 -21.08
N LYS A 52 3.53 -21.99 -21.27
CA LYS A 52 4.92 -22.14 -20.81
C LYS A 52 4.99 -22.29 -19.28
N LEU A 53 4.30 -21.43 -18.53
CA LEU A 53 4.27 -21.48 -17.06
C LEU A 53 3.62 -22.77 -16.53
N LEU A 54 2.56 -23.25 -17.20
CA LEU A 54 1.89 -24.50 -16.85
C LEU A 54 2.81 -25.71 -17.04
N ASN A 55 3.53 -25.77 -18.16
CA ASN A 55 4.51 -26.81 -18.44
C ASN A 55 5.67 -26.79 -17.43
N ASP A 56 6.15 -25.60 -17.08
CA ASP A 56 7.19 -25.41 -16.07
C ASP A 56 6.74 -25.87 -14.68
N LYS A 57 5.47 -25.60 -14.31
CA LYS A 57 4.88 -26.07 -13.05
C LYS A 57 4.91 -27.59 -12.96
N ASN A 58 4.53 -28.28 -14.02
CA ASN A 58 4.44 -29.75 -14.05
C ASN A 58 5.81 -30.45 -13.97
N LYS A 59 6.90 -29.75 -14.31
CA LYS A 59 8.27 -30.30 -14.33
C LYS A 59 9.04 -30.08 -13.02
N ARG A 60 8.52 -29.29 -12.07
CA ARG A 60 9.30 -28.78 -10.93
C ARG A 60 8.89 -29.39 -9.59
N ASN A 61 9.88 -29.52 -8.71
CA ASN A 61 9.67 -29.93 -7.32
C ASN A 61 8.97 -28.80 -6.52
N PRO A 62 7.82 -29.05 -5.87
CA PRO A 62 7.07 -28.06 -5.09
C PRO A 62 7.85 -27.39 -3.95
N SER A 63 8.95 -27.99 -3.48
CA SER A 63 9.68 -27.54 -2.29
C SER A 63 10.63 -26.35 -2.51
N VAL A 64 10.91 -25.94 -3.75
CA VAL A 64 11.87 -24.85 -4.02
C VAL A 64 11.16 -23.50 -3.96
N LYS A 65 11.55 -22.63 -3.01
CA LYS A 65 11.06 -21.23 -2.93
C LYS A 65 11.42 -20.49 -4.23
N LYS A 66 10.40 -20.16 -5.02
CA LYS A 66 10.55 -19.58 -6.36
C LYS A 66 10.46 -18.04 -6.33
N ASN A 67 11.54 -17.37 -6.71
CA ASN A 67 11.52 -15.94 -7.07
C ASN A 67 10.61 -15.70 -8.28
N TRP A 68 10.00 -14.52 -8.36
CA TRP A 68 9.14 -14.15 -9.49
C TRP A 68 9.98 -13.94 -10.76
N GLY A 69 9.69 -14.70 -11.82
CA GLY A 69 10.28 -14.50 -13.15
C GLY A 69 9.58 -13.39 -13.94
N SER A 70 10.21 -12.93 -15.02
CA SER A 70 9.66 -11.91 -15.93
C SER A 70 8.29 -12.31 -16.49
N ASP A 71 8.15 -13.55 -16.94
CA ASP A 71 6.89 -14.10 -17.46
C ASP A 71 5.76 -14.10 -16.42
N GLU A 72 6.07 -14.41 -15.16
CA GLU A 72 5.08 -14.38 -14.08
C GLU A 72 4.65 -12.95 -13.76
N ILE A 73 5.58 -11.99 -13.83
CA ILE A 73 5.30 -10.56 -13.63
C ILE A 73 4.41 -10.05 -14.77
N LYS A 74 4.75 -10.35 -16.02
CA LYS A 74 3.93 -9.99 -17.20
C LYS A 74 2.52 -10.56 -17.12
N MET A 75 2.39 -11.83 -16.73
CA MET A 75 1.07 -12.46 -16.54
C MET A 75 0.29 -11.82 -15.40
N LEU A 76 0.94 -11.45 -14.29
CA LEU A 76 0.27 -10.73 -13.19
C LEU A 76 -0.26 -9.37 -13.65
N GLU A 77 0.53 -8.62 -14.41
CA GLU A 77 0.14 -7.32 -14.96
C GLU A 77 -1.02 -7.43 -15.94
N PHE A 78 -0.94 -8.39 -16.86
CA PHE A 78 -2.01 -8.70 -17.80
C PHE A 78 -3.28 -9.12 -17.07
N ALA A 79 -3.19 -10.03 -16.09
CA ALA A 79 -4.33 -10.55 -15.35
C ALA A 79 -5.06 -9.45 -14.58
N VAL A 80 -4.32 -8.59 -13.86
CA VAL A 80 -4.91 -7.46 -13.13
C VAL A 80 -5.57 -6.46 -14.10
N SER A 81 -4.88 -6.11 -15.19
CA SER A 81 -5.40 -5.15 -16.17
C SER A 81 -6.68 -5.67 -16.84
N THR A 82 -6.69 -6.93 -17.24
CA THR A 82 -7.86 -7.60 -17.82
C THR A 82 -9.00 -7.72 -16.81
N TYR A 83 -8.71 -8.03 -15.55
CA TYR A 83 -9.71 -8.12 -14.50
C TYR A 83 -10.37 -6.75 -14.25
N LEU A 84 -9.58 -5.69 -14.11
CA LEU A 84 -10.08 -4.33 -13.90
C LEU A 84 -10.91 -3.82 -15.09
N LYS A 85 -10.51 -4.13 -16.33
CA LYS A 85 -11.31 -3.81 -17.53
C LYS A 85 -12.69 -4.48 -17.55
N LYS A 86 -12.80 -5.69 -16.97
CA LYS A 86 -14.06 -6.45 -16.90
C LYS A 86 -14.92 -6.08 -15.69
N LYS A 87 -14.30 -5.62 -14.60
CA LYS A 87 -14.97 -5.29 -13.35
C LYS A 87 -15.81 -4.02 -13.52
N GLN A 88 -17.11 -4.13 -13.29
CA GLN A 88 -18.00 -2.97 -13.19
C GLN A 88 -17.93 -2.40 -11.76
N GLY A 89 -17.71 -1.09 -11.63
CA GLY A 89 -17.69 -0.39 -10.33
C GLY A 89 -16.31 0.16 -9.93
N GLU A 90 -16.07 0.32 -8.63
CA GLU A 90 -14.84 0.91 -8.10
C GLU A 90 -13.58 0.16 -8.55
N ASN A 91 -12.54 0.92 -8.91
CA ASN A 91 -11.24 0.42 -9.34
C ASN A 91 -10.37 -0.12 -8.18
N LYS A 92 -11.02 -0.66 -7.14
CA LYS A 92 -10.40 -1.17 -5.93
C LYS A 92 -10.44 -2.70 -5.93
N LEU A 93 -9.26 -3.31 -5.74
CA LEU A 93 -9.12 -4.76 -5.64
C LEU A 93 -9.31 -5.23 -4.21
N THR A 94 -10.28 -6.11 -3.99
CA THR A 94 -10.57 -6.76 -2.71
C THR A 94 -9.81 -8.09 -2.58
N THR A 95 -9.82 -8.69 -1.39
CA THR A 95 -9.26 -10.04 -1.18
C THR A 95 -9.91 -11.13 -2.03
N HIS A 96 -11.18 -10.98 -2.43
CA HIS A 96 -11.86 -11.92 -3.32
C HIS A 96 -11.30 -11.86 -4.75
N ASP A 97 -11.06 -10.65 -5.26
CA ASP A 97 -10.61 -10.41 -6.63
C ASP A 97 -9.28 -11.12 -6.93
N TRP A 98 -8.39 -11.20 -5.94
CA TRP A 98 -7.10 -11.88 -6.07
C TRP A 98 -7.22 -13.39 -6.31
N LYS A 99 -8.31 -14.02 -5.89
CA LYS A 99 -8.56 -15.44 -6.20
C LYS A 99 -8.80 -15.63 -7.69
N GLU A 100 -9.55 -14.74 -8.31
CA GLU A 100 -9.80 -14.79 -9.75
C GLU A 100 -8.55 -14.43 -10.55
N ILE A 101 -7.81 -13.40 -10.13
CA ILE A 101 -6.55 -12.98 -10.76
C ILE A 101 -5.51 -14.11 -10.72
N ALA A 102 -5.41 -14.85 -9.60
CA ALA A 102 -4.43 -15.93 -9.45
C ALA A 102 -4.63 -17.08 -10.45
N ASN A 103 -5.85 -17.28 -10.98
CA ASN A 103 -6.13 -18.34 -11.98
C ASN A 103 -5.34 -18.15 -13.29
N PHE A 104 -4.92 -16.91 -13.58
CA PHE A 104 -4.13 -16.59 -14.77
C PHE A 104 -2.63 -16.86 -14.59
N ILE A 105 -2.17 -17.26 -13.40
CA ILE A 105 -0.75 -17.38 -13.08
C ILE A 105 -0.46 -18.78 -12.52
N PRO A 106 -0.20 -19.78 -13.37
CA PRO A 106 -0.02 -21.16 -12.94
C PRO A 106 1.05 -21.31 -11.85
N GLY A 107 0.66 -21.90 -10.72
CA GLY A 107 1.58 -22.19 -9.62
C GLY A 107 1.80 -21.03 -8.65
N ARG A 108 1.04 -19.93 -8.77
CA ARG A 108 0.99 -18.86 -7.76
C ARG A 108 -0.37 -18.84 -7.06
N THR A 109 -0.36 -18.50 -5.78
CA THR A 109 -1.58 -18.32 -4.97
C THR A 109 -2.03 -16.87 -4.96
N GLU A 110 -3.28 -16.62 -4.56
CA GLU A 110 -3.86 -15.30 -4.40
C GLU A 110 -3.02 -14.41 -3.48
N SER A 111 -2.54 -14.94 -2.36
CA SER A 111 -1.68 -14.23 -1.40
C SER A 111 -0.33 -13.86 -2.01
N GLN A 112 0.24 -14.73 -2.86
CA GLN A 112 1.49 -14.44 -3.55
C GLN A 112 1.33 -13.34 -4.60
N CYS A 113 0.22 -13.37 -5.34
CA CYS A 113 -0.11 -12.36 -6.36
C CYS A 113 -0.35 -11.00 -5.71
N LEU A 114 -1.18 -10.94 -4.66
CA LEU A 114 -1.44 -9.74 -3.87
C LEU A 114 -0.13 -9.16 -3.32
N TYR A 115 0.71 -10.00 -2.69
CA TYR A 115 1.99 -9.57 -2.14
C TYR A 115 2.88 -8.96 -3.23
N LYS A 116 3.01 -9.64 -4.37
CA LYS A 116 3.85 -9.18 -5.48
C LYS A 116 3.34 -7.85 -6.05
N TRP A 117 2.04 -7.74 -6.29
CA TRP A 117 1.42 -6.52 -6.82
C TRP A 117 1.61 -5.32 -5.89
N ASN A 118 1.32 -5.51 -4.59
CA ASN A 118 1.52 -4.47 -3.59
C ASN A 118 2.99 -4.00 -3.56
N LEU A 119 3.94 -4.95 -3.62
CA LEU A 119 5.36 -4.62 -3.59
C LEU A 119 5.84 -3.88 -4.86
N THR A 120 5.49 -4.35 -6.05
CA THR A 120 6.08 -3.83 -7.30
C THR A 120 5.28 -2.72 -7.96
N LYS A 121 3.95 -2.73 -7.85
CA LYS A 121 3.08 -1.78 -8.55
C LYS A 121 2.55 -0.69 -7.64
N ARG A 122 2.08 -1.04 -6.43
CA ARG A 122 1.68 -0.03 -5.44
C ARG A 122 2.84 0.52 -4.62
N LYS A 123 4.04 -0.07 -4.74
CA LYS A 123 5.24 0.27 -3.96
C LYS A 123 4.99 0.25 -2.44
N VAL A 124 4.06 -0.59 -2.00
CA VAL A 124 3.66 -0.71 -0.60
C VAL A 124 4.70 -1.50 0.17
N SER A 125 5.09 -0.99 1.33
CA SER A 125 6.05 -1.66 2.20
C SER A 125 5.37 -2.66 3.13
N PHE A 126 5.95 -3.86 3.21
CA PHE A 126 5.60 -4.87 4.22
C PHE A 126 6.56 -4.83 5.42
N ARG A 127 7.55 -3.92 5.41
CA ARG A 127 8.50 -3.75 6.51
C ARG A 127 7.85 -2.93 7.63
N LYS A 128 8.51 -2.91 8.79
CA LYS A 128 8.10 -2.09 9.95
C LYS A 128 8.04 -0.61 9.54
N SER A 129 6.85 -0.11 9.23
CA SER A 129 6.57 1.32 9.10
C SER A 129 6.02 1.85 10.42
N THR A 130 6.21 3.14 10.68
CA THR A 130 5.62 3.82 11.84
C THR A 130 4.10 3.75 11.77
N TRP A 131 3.43 3.50 12.89
CA TRP A 131 1.97 3.51 12.99
C TRP A 131 1.45 4.94 12.92
N GLN A 132 0.48 5.20 12.04
CA GLN A 132 -0.20 6.48 11.95
C GLN A 132 -1.34 6.54 12.97
N ALA A 133 -1.67 7.75 13.47
CA ALA A 133 -2.77 7.93 14.41
C ALA A 133 -4.13 7.47 13.83
N THR A 134 -4.31 7.62 12.51
CA THR A 134 -5.49 7.11 11.78
C THR A 134 -5.55 5.58 11.78
N GLU A 135 -4.40 4.90 11.60
CA GLU A 135 -4.32 3.44 11.72
C GLU A 135 -4.66 2.98 13.14
N ASP A 136 -4.17 3.67 14.17
CA ASP A 136 -4.47 3.34 15.56
C ASP A 136 -5.97 3.48 15.86
N ALA A 137 -6.62 4.54 15.37
CA ALA A 137 -8.06 4.75 15.55
C ALA A 137 -8.89 3.60 14.91
N VAL A 138 -8.55 3.21 13.68
CA VAL A 138 -9.23 2.10 12.99
C VAL A 138 -8.90 0.76 13.66
N LEU A 139 -7.65 0.55 14.09
CA LEU A 139 -7.27 -0.66 14.82
C LEU A 139 -8.07 -0.80 16.11
N LYS A 140 -8.27 0.30 16.86
CA LYS A 140 -9.12 0.31 18.06
C LYS A 140 -10.56 -0.09 17.73
N GLU A 141 -11.16 0.53 16.71
CA GLU A 141 -12.52 0.18 16.25
C GLU A 141 -12.64 -1.32 15.92
N LEU A 142 -11.70 -1.85 15.15
CA LEU A 142 -11.72 -3.25 14.71
C LEU A 142 -11.49 -4.23 15.86
N VAL A 143 -10.63 -3.89 16.84
CA VAL A 143 -10.44 -4.72 18.03
C VAL A 143 -11.69 -4.69 18.92
N MET A 144 -12.37 -3.55 19.06
CA MET A 144 -13.65 -3.47 19.76
C MET A 144 -14.73 -4.32 19.05
N LYS A 145 -14.75 -4.30 17.71
CA LYS A 145 -15.71 -5.06 16.89
C LYS A 145 -15.47 -6.58 16.91
N TYR A 146 -14.23 -7.03 16.81
CA TYR A 146 -13.89 -8.46 16.63
C TYR A 146 -13.25 -9.12 17.85
N GLY A 147 -12.90 -8.35 18.87
CA GLY A 147 -12.15 -8.82 20.04
C GLY A 147 -10.68 -9.13 19.76
N LYS A 148 -9.94 -9.41 20.84
CA LYS A 148 -8.48 -9.58 20.87
C LYS A 148 -7.99 -10.96 20.37
N LYS A 149 -8.70 -11.58 19.43
CA LYS A 149 -8.43 -12.97 18.96
C LYS A 149 -8.20 -13.08 17.46
N HIS A 150 -8.95 -12.31 16.64
CA HIS A 150 -8.97 -12.47 15.19
C HIS A 150 -8.04 -11.51 14.46
N TRP A 151 -6.77 -11.47 14.86
CA TRP A 151 -5.78 -10.48 14.39
C TRP A 151 -5.55 -10.48 12.88
N GLN A 152 -5.62 -11.63 12.22
CA GLN A 152 -5.51 -11.69 10.76
C GLN A 152 -6.70 -11.02 10.07
N LYS A 153 -7.91 -11.21 10.58
CA LYS A 153 -9.12 -10.57 10.06
C LYS A 153 -9.07 -9.06 10.28
N ILE A 154 -8.66 -8.64 11.48
CA ILE A 154 -8.45 -7.23 11.81
C ILE A 154 -7.44 -6.59 10.86
N ALA A 155 -6.29 -7.23 10.63
CA ALA A 155 -5.28 -6.74 9.72
C ALA A 155 -5.80 -6.59 8.28
N ASN A 156 -6.54 -7.59 7.78
CA ASN A 156 -7.12 -7.52 6.44
C ASN A 156 -8.07 -6.33 6.31
N GLU A 157 -9.01 -6.17 7.25
CA GLU A 157 -9.99 -5.07 7.20
C GLU A 157 -9.33 -3.70 7.43
N LEU A 158 -8.30 -3.61 8.27
CA LEU A 158 -7.50 -2.40 8.45
C LEU A 158 -6.84 -1.98 7.12
N ASN A 159 -6.15 -2.90 6.45
CA ASN A 159 -5.49 -2.62 5.16
C ASN A 159 -6.48 -2.39 4.00
N GLU A 160 -7.71 -2.89 4.11
CA GLU A 160 -8.77 -2.61 3.14
C GLU A 160 -9.35 -1.20 3.35
N ARG A 161 -9.49 -0.75 4.59
CA ARG A 161 -10.00 0.59 4.92
C ARG A 161 -8.96 1.70 4.72
N MET A 162 -7.67 1.36 4.86
CA MET A 162 -6.57 2.33 4.89
C MET A 162 -5.67 2.21 3.66
N ASP A 163 -5.33 3.33 3.04
CA ASP A 163 -4.28 3.41 2.01
C ASP A 163 -3.05 4.15 2.55
N THR A 164 -2.31 3.49 3.45
CA THR A 164 -1.20 4.10 4.21
C THR A 164 0.18 3.83 3.60
N GLY A 165 0.23 3.29 2.38
CA GLY A 165 1.48 2.88 1.73
C GLY A 165 2.20 1.72 2.45
N ALA A 166 1.58 1.12 3.47
CA ALA A 166 2.11 -0.02 4.21
C ALA A 166 1.03 -1.10 4.42
N ILE A 167 1.42 -2.37 4.40
CA ILE A 167 0.54 -3.48 4.82
C ILE A 167 0.88 -3.88 6.25
N ARG A 168 -0.13 -3.91 7.13
CA ARG A 168 -0.04 -4.44 8.49
C ARG A 168 -0.40 -5.92 8.53
N ALA A 169 0.46 -6.75 9.09
CA ALA A 169 0.17 -8.15 9.40
C ALA A 169 -0.55 -8.30 10.74
N GLY A 170 -1.27 -9.40 10.95
CA GLY A 170 -1.99 -9.66 12.20
C GLY A 170 -1.10 -9.61 13.44
N LYS A 171 0.14 -10.12 13.34
CA LYS A 171 1.13 -10.02 14.43
C LYS A 171 1.44 -8.57 14.80
N GLN A 172 1.62 -7.69 13.81
CA GLN A 172 1.90 -6.28 14.04
C GLN A 172 0.71 -5.57 14.70
N CYS A 173 -0.51 -5.90 14.28
CA CYS A 173 -1.73 -5.37 14.90
C CYS A 173 -1.84 -5.78 16.37
N ARG A 174 -1.58 -7.07 16.66
CA ARG A 174 -1.56 -7.58 18.04
C ARG A 174 -0.51 -6.88 18.90
N GLU A 175 0.73 -6.79 18.40
CA GLU A 175 1.83 -6.11 19.11
C GLU A 175 1.50 -4.65 19.36
N ARG A 176 0.97 -3.93 18.36
CA ARG A 176 0.56 -2.53 18.51
C ARG A 176 -0.51 -2.37 19.59
N TRP A 177 -1.51 -3.25 19.59
CA TRP A 177 -2.58 -3.23 20.58
C TRP A 177 -2.03 -3.43 22.00
N LEU A 178 -1.36 -4.56 22.23
CA LEU A 178 -0.92 -4.98 23.58
C LEU A 178 0.12 -4.03 24.18
N ASN A 179 0.91 -3.35 23.36
CA ASN A 179 2.00 -2.50 23.84
C ASN A 179 1.61 -1.01 23.95
N HIS A 180 0.60 -0.55 23.20
CA HIS A 180 0.35 0.89 23.08
C HIS A 180 -1.12 1.31 23.14
N LEU A 181 -2.07 0.45 22.75
CA LEU A 181 -3.47 0.86 22.57
C LEU A 181 -4.45 0.25 23.57
N ASP A 182 -4.09 -0.84 24.25
CA ASP A 182 -4.95 -1.44 25.27
C ASP A 182 -5.04 -0.50 26.46
N ASP A 183 -6.25 -0.05 26.80
CA ASP A 183 -6.46 0.91 27.89
C ASP A 183 -6.16 0.32 29.27
N SER A 184 -5.98 -1.01 29.37
CA SER A 184 -5.51 -1.68 30.58
C SER A 184 -4.00 -1.57 30.81
N ILE A 185 -3.25 -0.92 29.92
CA ILE A 185 -1.80 -0.71 30.08
C ILE A 185 -1.60 0.39 31.11
N VAL A 186 -1.07 0.02 32.28
CA VAL A 186 -0.59 0.96 33.28
C VAL A 186 0.70 1.60 32.76
N LYS A 187 0.74 2.94 32.70
CA LYS A 187 1.89 3.72 32.22
C LYS A 187 2.60 4.45 33.36
N ASP A 188 2.24 4.15 34.59
CA ASP A 188 2.83 4.74 35.78
C ASP A 188 4.28 4.25 35.99
N PRO A 189 5.12 5.00 36.71
CA PRO A 189 6.44 4.52 37.10
C PRO A 189 6.33 3.19 37.84
N TRP A 190 7.26 2.27 37.57
CA TRP A 190 7.36 0.98 38.29
C TRP A 190 7.27 1.23 39.79
N ASN A 191 6.35 0.52 40.45
CA ASN A 191 6.27 0.58 41.91
C ASN A 191 7.27 -0.44 42.52
N ALA A 192 7.68 -0.18 43.75
CA ALA A 192 8.68 -1.00 44.44
C ALA A 192 8.22 -2.46 44.70
N GLU A 193 6.92 -2.74 44.61
CA GLU A 193 6.36 -4.09 44.75
C GLU A 193 6.51 -4.91 43.47
N GLU A 194 6.36 -4.29 42.30
CA GLU A 194 6.54 -4.94 41.00
C GLU A 194 8.00 -5.38 40.81
N ASP A 195 8.96 -4.55 41.22
CA ASP A 195 10.42 -4.77 41.08
C ASP A 195 10.93 -6.00 41.87
N LEU A 196 10.20 -6.41 42.91
CA LEU A 196 10.57 -7.55 43.76
C LEU A 196 10.08 -8.91 43.22
N SER A 197 9.30 -8.91 42.13
CA SER A 197 8.59 -10.10 41.63
C SER A 197 9.13 -10.71 40.33
N LEU A 198 10.32 -10.30 39.88
CA LEU A 198 10.98 -10.79 38.66
C LEU A 198 11.90 -12.00 38.86
#